data_AF-A0A841T1D1-F1
#
_entry.id   AF-A0A841T1D1-F1
#
_cell.length_a   1.000
_cell.length_b   1.000
_cell.length_c   1.000
_cell.angle_alpha   90.00
_cell.angle_beta   90.00
_cell.angle_gamma   90.00
#
_symmetry.space_group_name_H-M   'P 1'
#
loop_
_entity.id
_entity.type
_entity.pdbx_description
1 polymer ?
#
loop_
_entity_poly.entity_id
_entity_poly.type
_entity_poly.pdbx_seq_one_letter_code
_entity_poly.pdbx_strand_id
1 'polypeptide(L)'
;MNKKSVAAFVFALILVFLFAKTGQAETKGTSIYLDGAALAIPGDGQIQIVNESVLLPIRVVAEGLGFRVNWEKQTNKVTIEQEATSLTLAIDDPTALVNGNKVSLIAAPKAVKNTTYVPMRFISEQMGLNVAWDNATKSAYLLSPILSGGSNTGGNEETDSGEVPPAEPSAPPADNDLAKITGIGFNENRLTIAADRSVEPNVYTMSGPDRLVVDIPLSKFTDTAGDGLILGSNQSGSFEVPNHPDVSKVRYSLFNAAPSAVRIVIDMNRSLSYTLNNSGDGLVTLDLLPDAPASGNGSEPNQGTDSGGKRIVVIDAGHGGKAPGSVSVTKKLEKDFNLAVSLKVEALLRQNPNLELIMTRTDDSTLSLEDRAKIANEANADLFISIHGNSIDPPANPSGYETHYSREESLALAETMHRHLLEGTGLPDRKIRKQSLYVTRETTMPAVLLEAGYLSNAKDEAVMFTEEFQQRVAQSIVAGIEEYLGLTEKAL
;
A
#
# COMPACT_ATOMS: atom_id res chain seq x y z
N MET A 1 30.97 -28.51 52.79
CA MET A 1 31.36 -27.57 51.72
C MET A 1 32.76 -27.03 52.04
N ASN A 2 33.72 -27.19 51.14
CA ASN A 2 35.11 -26.77 51.39
C ASN A 2 35.20 -25.23 51.41
N LYS A 3 36.08 -24.64 52.24
CA LYS A 3 36.18 -23.17 52.44
C LYS A 3 36.39 -22.39 51.13
N LYS A 4 37.04 -23.02 50.14
CA LYS A 4 37.22 -22.46 48.78
C LYS A 4 35.91 -22.34 47.99
N SER A 5 34.96 -23.26 48.21
CA SER A 5 33.65 -23.26 47.55
C SER A 5 32.70 -22.21 48.14
N VAL A 6 32.82 -21.91 49.43
CA VAL A 6 32.05 -20.84 50.09
C VAL A 6 32.54 -19.47 49.63
N ALA A 7 33.85 -19.27 49.51
CA ALA A 7 34.42 -18.02 49.02
C ALA A 7 34.01 -17.71 47.57
N ALA A 8 33.99 -18.72 46.69
CA ALA A 8 33.55 -18.56 45.31
C ALA A 8 32.04 -18.21 45.22
N PHE A 9 31.21 -18.80 46.09
CA PHE A 9 29.77 -18.53 46.12
C PHE A 9 29.46 -17.14 46.65
N VAL A 10 30.19 -16.68 47.68
CA VAL A 10 30.06 -15.32 48.22
C VAL A 10 30.55 -14.27 47.21
N PHE A 11 31.63 -14.56 46.47
CA PHE A 11 32.13 -13.67 45.42
C PHE A 11 31.17 -13.56 44.23
N ALA A 12 30.53 -14.66 43.83
CA ALA A 12 29.50 -14.67 42.79
C ALA A 12 28.23 -13.89 43.22
N LEU A 13 27.83 -14.00 44.49
CA LEU A 13 26.69 -13.24 45.04
C LEU A 13 26.98 -11.72 45.10
N ILE A 14 28.21 -11.32 45.41
CA ILE A 14 28.61 -9.91 45.43
C ILE A 14 28.66 -9.32 44.00
N LEU A 15 29.05 -10.11 42.99
CA LEU A 15 29.00 -9.70 41.58
C LEU A 15 27.58 -9.48 41.05
N VAL A 16 26.58 -10.24 41.53
CA VAL A 16 25.17 -10.02 41.15
C VAL A 16 24.62 -8.71 41.72
N PHE A 17 25.10 -8.26 42.89
CA PHE A 17 24.70 -6.98 43.47
C PHE A 17 25.50 -5.77 42.94
N LEU A 18 26.70 -5.96 42.40
CA LEU A 18 27.50 -4.89 41.79
C LEU A 18 27.05 -4.49 40.37
N PHE A 19 26.23 -5.32 39.71
CA PHE A 19 25.61 -5.03 38.41
C PHE A 19 24.10 -4.81 38.48
N ALA A 20 23.53 -4.67 39.67
CA ALA A 20 22.21 -4.09 39.84
C ALA A 20 22.32 -2.58 39.59
N LYS A 21 22.51 -2.18 38.33
CA LYS A 21 22.09 -0.85 37.89
C LYS A 21 20.64 -0.75 38.32
N THR A 22 20.36 0.17 39.23
CA THR A 22 19.03 0.68 39.45
C THR A 22 18.52 1.12 38.09
N GLY A 23 17.74 0.27 37.44
CA GLY A 23 16.85 0.69 36.38
C GLY A 23 15.91 1.68 37.04
N GLN A 24 16.27 2.96 36.99
CA GLN A 24 15.26 4.00 36.96
C GLN A 24 14.44 3.65 35.72
N ALA A 25 13.32 2.97 35.95
CA ALA A 25 12.25 2.95 34.98
C ALA A 25 11.85 4.40 34.84
N GLU A 26 12.38 5.08 33.82
CA GLU A 26 11.73 6.27 33.31
C GLU A 26 10.29 5.84 33.04
N THR A 27 9.36 6.37 33.82
CA THR A 27 7.95 6.28 33.49
C THR A 27 7.84 6.90 32.11
N LYS A 28 7.72 6.06 31.06
CA LYS A 28 7.48 6.54 29.70
C LYS A 28 6.23 7.42 29.76
N GLY A 29 6.44 8.73 29.79
CA GLY A 29 5.36 9.71 29.81
C GLY A 29 4.58 9.55 28.51
N THR A 30 3.26 9.59 28.62
CA THR A 30 2.40 9.65 27.45
C THR A 30 2.67 10.98 26.73
N SER A 31 3.03 10.92 25.44
CA SER A 31 3.41 12.09 24.63
C SER A 31 2.32 12.41 23.61
N ILE A 32 2.17 13.69 23.25
CA ILE A 32 1.21 14.11 22.22
C ILE A 32 1.97 14.93 21.19
N TYR A 33 1.70 14.69 19.92
CA TYR A 33 2.29 15.41 18.80
C TYR A 33 1.19 16.05 17.97
N LEU A 34 1.36 17.29 17.52
CA LEU A 34 0.54 17.95 16.50
C LEU A 34 1.44 18.23 15.29
N ASP A 35 1.09 17.69 14.12
CA ASP A 35 1.86 17.86 12.88
C ASP A 35 3.35 17.52 13.04
N GLY A 36 3.63 16.50 13.86
CA GLY A 36 4.99 16.04 14.19
C GLY A 36 5.69 16.84 15.30
N ALA A 37 5.15 17.97 15.76
CA ALA A 37 5.69 18.74 16.87
C ALA A 37 5.11 18.27 18.21
N ALA A 38 5.95 18.01 19.21
CA ALA A 38 5.50 17.60 20.54
C ALA A 38 4.75 18.74 21.26
N LEU A 39 3.56 18.46 21.78
CA LEU A 39 2.78 19.41 22.58
C LEU A 39 3.27 19.41 24.03
N ALA A 40 3.46 20.61 24.57
CA ALA A 40 3.74 20.78 25.99
C ALA A 40 2.49 20.49 26.82
N ILE A 41 2.65 19.72 27.90
CA ILE A 41 1.60 19.48 28.88
C ILE A 41 1.88 20.39 30.08
N PRO A 42 1.14 21.49 30.27
CA PRO A 42 1.45 22.48 31.29
C PRO A 42 1.11 22.00 32.71
N GLY A 43 2.03 22.19 33.65
CA GLY A 43 1.81 22.04 35.10
C GLY A 43 1.84 20.60 35.63
N ASP A 44 1.02 20.31 36.66
CA ASP A 44 0.82 18.99 37.27
C ASP A 44 -0.23 18.14 36.53
N GLY A 45 -0.70 18.60 35.37
CA GLY A 45 -1.63 17.87 34.51
C GLY A 45 -0.97 16.64 33.92
N GLN A 46 -1.48 15.45 34.24
CA GLN A 46 -1.07 14.19 33.61
C GLN A 46 -2.18 13.72 32.68
N ILE A 47 -1.81 13.12 31.55
CA ILE A 47 -2.77 12.49 30.66
C ILE A 47 -3.52 11.40 31.42
N GLN A 48 -4.85 11.38 31.30
CA GLN A 48 -5.68 10.35 31.90
C GLN A 48 -6.23 9.43 30.83
N ILE A 49 -6.30 8.13 31.14
CA ILE A 49 -6.95 7.16 30.28
C ILE A 49 -8.17 6.65 31.04
N VAL A 50 -9.36 6.86 30.49
CA VAL A 50 -10.64 6.40 31.04
C VAL A 50 -11.40 5.72 29.93
N ASN A 51 -11.83 4.47 30.14
CA ASN A 51 -12.54 3.67 29.13
C ASN A 51 -11.83 3.68 27.76
N GLU A 52 -10.51 3.48 27.78
CA GLU A 52 -9.64 3.52 26.58
C GLU A 52 -9.60 4.88 25.85
N SER A 53 -10.27 5.90 26.39
CA SER A 53 -10.24 7.27 25.89
C SER A 53 -9.13 8.06 26.59
N VAL A 54 -8.32 8.73 25.78
CA VAL A 54 -7.28 9.65 26.26
C VAL A 54 -7.92 11.00 26.57
N LEU A 55 -7.90 11.39 27.84
CA LEU A 55 -8.33 12.70 28.27
C LEU A 55 -7.13 13.63 28.53
N LEU A 56 -7.27 14.85 28.05
CA LEU A 56 -6.27 15.89 28.17
C LEU A 56 -6.73 17.06 29.01
N PRO A 57 -5.81 17.72 29.74
CA PRO A 57 -6.10 19.02 30.32
C PRO A 57 -6.62 19.95 29.23
N ILE A 58 -7.73 20.63 29.51
CA ILE A 58 -8.36 21.55 28.55
C ILE A 58 -7.39 22.66 28.08
N ARG A 59 -6.39 23.00 28.91
CA ARG A 59 -5.34 23.94 28.54
C ARG A 59 -4.50 23.47 27.35
N VAL A 60 -4.25 22.16 27.21
CA VAL A 60 -3.54 21.60 26.04
C VAL A 60 -4.37 21.81 24.77
N VAL A 61 -5.70 21.73 24.87
CA VAL A 61 -6.61 22.01 23.74
C VAL A 61 -6.58 23.49 23.36
N ALA A 62 -6.58 24.39 24.34
CA ALA A 62 -6.55 25.83 24.09
C ALA A 62 -5.19 26.32 23.56
N GLU A 63 -4.10 25.95 24.24
CA GLU A 63 -2.75 26.48 23.97
C GLU A 63 -1.99 25.64 22.93
N GLY A 64 -2.18 24.31 22.95
CA GLY A 64 -1.45 23.38 22.08
C GLY A 64 -2.13 23.09 20.75
N LEU A 65 -3.47 23.11 20.70
CA LEU A 65 -4.24 22.91 19.45
C LEU A 65 -4.78 24.21 18.86
N GLY A 66 -4.68 25.32 19.59
CA GLY A 66 -5.08 26.64 19.11
C GLY A 66 -6.58 26.90 19.08
N PHE A 67 -7.40 26.06 19.73
CA PHE A 67 -8.85 26.24 19.76
C PHE A 67 -9.27 27.29 20.79
N ARG A 68 -10.35 28.02 20.52
CA ARG A 68 -10.92 28.95 21.50
C ARG A 68 -11.69 28.14 22.54
N VAL A 69 -11.39 28.35 23.82
CA VAL A 69 -12.06 27.64 24.92
C VAL A 69 -12.69 28.62 25.88
N ASN A 70 -13.97 28.39 26.19
CA ASN A 70 -14.70 29.05 27.27
C ASN A 70 -15.09 28.04 28.35
N TRP A 71 -14.88 28.37 29.62
CA TRP A 71 -15.25 27.54 30.76
C TRP A 71 -16.30 28.24 31.62
N GLU A 72 -17.47 27.62 31.76
CA GLU A 72 -18.58 28.14 32.54
C GLU A 72 -18.70 27.40 33.88
N LYS A 73 -18.21 28.04 34.94
CA LYS A 73 -18.15 27.45 36.28
C LYS A 73 -19.54 27.18 36.90
N GLN A 74 -20.57 27.95 36.54
CA GLN A 74 -21.91 27.81 37.13
C GLN A 74 -22.65 26.58 36.61
N THR A 75 -22.37 26.20 35.36
CA THR A 75 -23.02 25.09 34.65
C THR A 75 -22.11 23.88 34.48
N ASN A 76 -20.84 23.98 34.91
CA ASN A 76 -19.78 22.99 34.70
C ASN A 76 -19.66 22.58 33.23
N LYS A 77 -19.71 23.57 32.32
CA LYS A 77 -19.62 23.37 30.88
C LYS A 77 -18.33 23.95 30.32
N VAL A 78 -17.73 23.20 29.42
CA VAL A 78 -16.66 23.68 28.54
C VAL A 78 -17.21 23.84 27.14
N THR A 79 -16.96 25.00 26.55
CA THR A 79 -17.27 25.29 25.15
C THR A 79 -15.96 25.47 24.39
N ILE A 80 -15.79 24.75 23.29
CA ILE A 80 -14.58 24.76 22.45
C ILE A 80 -15.02 25.16 21.05
N GLU A 81 -14.36 26.16 20.46
CA GLU A 81 -14.76 26.75 19.20
C GLU A 81 -13.58 26.90 18.24
N GLN A 82 -13.83 26.59 16.97
CA GLN A 82 -12.93 26.86 15.86
C GLN A 82 -13.77 27.11 14.60
N GLU A 83 -13.57 28.27 13.96
CA GLU A 83 -14.31 28.68 12.76
C GLU A 83 -15.83 28.54 12.93
N ALA A 84 -16.47 27.61 12.20
CA ALA A 84 -17.91 27.36 12.24
C ALA A 84 -18.32 26.24 13.23
N THR A 85 -17.37 25.59 13.90
CA THR A 85 -17.63 24.46 14.80
C THR A 85 -17.57 24.89 16.26
N SER A 86 -18.63 24.60 17.00
CA SER A 86 -18.76 24.80 18.45
C SER A 86 -19.11 23.49 19.14
N LEU A 87 -18.28 23.09 20.11
CA LEU A 87 -18.46 21.91 20.95
C LEU A 87 -18.80 22.36 22.36
N THR A 88 -19.89 21.85 22.93
CA THR A 88 -20.21 22.04 24.35
C THR A 88 -20.19 20.70 25.07
N LEU A 89 -19.37 20.58 26.12
CA LEU A 89 -19.29 19.38 26.93
C LEU A 89 -19.55 19.74 28.40
N ALA A 90 -20.33 18.92 29.11
CA ALA A 90 -20.57 19.06 30.54
C ALA A 90 -19.75 18.03 31.33
N ILE A 91 -19.24 18.42 32.50
CA ILE A 91 -18.48 17.51 33.37
C ILE A 91 -19.37 16.34 33.80
N ASP A 92 -18.80 15.14 33.76
CA ASP A 92 -19.42 13.86 34.09
C ASP A 92 -20.65 13.48 33.23
N ASP A 93 -20.95 14.26 32.18
CA ASP A 93 -21.96 13.93 31.18
C ASP A 93 -21.29 13.23 29.98
N PRO A 94 -21.68 11.99 29.65
CA PRO A 94 -21.20 11.30 28.44
C PRO A 94 -21.85 11.84 27.17
N THR A 95 -22.57 12.97 27.21
CA THR A 95 -23.17 13.62 26.05
C THR A 95 -22.51 14.98 25.81
N ALA A 96 -22.11 15.24 24.56
CA ALA A 96 -21.67 16.54 24.09
C ALA A 96 -22.71 17.15 23.13
N LEU A 97 -22.62 18.45 22.93
CA LEU A 97 -23.30 19.15 21.83
C LEU A 97 -22.26 19.55 20.78
N VAL A 98 -22.54 19.25 19.52
CA VAL A 98 -21.77 19.71 18.36
C VAL A 98 -22.69 20.58 17.53
N ASN A 99 -22.41 21.88 17.48
CA ASN A 99 -23.28 22.87 16.81
C ASN A 99 -24.75 22.77 17.27
N GLY A 100 -24.96 22.47 18.56
CA GLY A 100 -26.28 22.28 19.16
C GLY A 100 -26.86 20.85 19.07
N ASN A 101 -26.27 19.95 18.30
CA ASN A 101 -26.72 18.57 18.15
C ASN A 101 -26.08 17.63 19.17
N LYS A 102 -26.84 16.71 19.77
CA LYS A 102 -26.33 15.77 20.78
C LYS A 102 -25.48 14.67 20.17
N VAL A 103 -24.31 14.41 20.77
CA VAL A 103 -23.38 13.34 20.39
C VAL A 103 -22.91 12.59 21.65
N SER A 104 -22.84 11.26 21.58
CA SER A 104 -22.37 10.43 22.70
C SER A 104 -20.85 10.35 22.75
N LEU A 105 -20.30 10.35 23.96
CA LEU A 105 -18.88 10.26 24.27
C LEU A 105 -18.54 8.88 24.81
N ILE A 106 -17.38 8.35 24.39
CA ILE A 106 -16.80 7.12 24.96
C ILE A 106 -16.35 7.35 26.41
N ALA A 107 -15.90 8.56 26.72
CA ALA A 107 -15.60 9.01 28.08
C ALA A 107 -16.09 10.45 28.29
N ALA A 108 -16.83 10.65 29.38
CA ALA A 108 -17.27 11.98 29.80
C ALA A 108 -16.07 12.86 30.21
N PRO A 109 -16.13 14.18 30.02
CA PRO A 109 -15.17 15.11 30.61
C PRO A 109 -15.14 14.97 32.13
N LYS A 110 -13.98 15.18 32.74
CA LYS A 110 -13.81 15.04 34.20
C LYS A 110 -13.15 16.27 34.79
N ALA A 111 -13.58 16.64 35.99
CA ALA A 111 -12.83 17.56 36.83
C ALA A 111 -11.97 16.75 37.80
N VAL A 112 -10.64 16.87 37.70
CA VAL A 112 -9.71 16.25 38.67
C VAL A 112 -8.87 17.36 39.30
N LYS A 113 -9.02 17.51 40.62
CA LYS A 113 -8.52 18.68 41.38
C LYS A 113 -9.04 19.99 40.76
N ASN A 114 -8.16 20.84 40.23
CA ASN A 114 -8.49 22.14 39.63
C ASN A 114 -8.30 22.14 38.09
N THR A 115 -8.24 20.95 37.48
CA THR A 115 -8.01 20.77 36.04
C THR A 115 -9.18 20.03 35.41
N THR A 116 -9.75 20.63 34.37
CA THR A 116 -10.75 19.99 33.52
C THR A 116 -10.06 19.14 32.47
N TYR A 117 -10.47 17.88 32.38
CA TYR A 117 -10.00 16.88 31.43
C TYR A 117 -11.07 16.59 30.40
N VAL A 118 -10.70 16.60 29.14
CA VAL A 118 -11.62 16.43 28.02
C VAL A 118 -11.13 15.37 27.04
N PRO A 119 -12.02 14.60 26.40
CA PRO A 119 -11.65 13.51 25.50
C PRO A 119 -10.98 14.07 24.23
N MET A 120 -9.68 13.82 24.10
CA MET A 120 -8.85 14.37 23.02
C MET A 120 -9.35 13.93 21.66
N ARG A 121 -9.59 12.62 21.48
CA ARG A 121 -10.00 12.06 20.20
C ARG A 121 -11.27 12.74 19.69
N PHE A 122 -12.29 12.81 20.55
CA PHE A 122 -13.56 13.45 20.21
C PHE A 122 -13.36 14.91 19.80
N ILE A 123 -12.61 15.69 20.58
CA ILE A 123 -12.40 17.10 20.27
C ILE A 123 -11.61 17.28 18.98
N SER A 124 -10.50 16.56 18.83
CA SER A 124 -9.64 16.65 17.64
C SER A 124 -10.39 16.27 16.36
N GLU A 125 -11.16 15.17 16.37
CA GLU A 125 -11.95 14.74 15.20
C GLU A 125 -13.05 15.75 14.84
N GLN A 126 -13.80 16.28 15.82
CA GLN A 126 -14.84 17.28 15.54
C GLN A 126 -14.26 18.61 15.05
N MET A 127 -13.02 18.92 15.42
CA MET A 127 -12.28 20.09 14.95
C MET A 127 -11.46 19.83 13.67
N GLY A 128 -11.70 18.69 13.00
CA GLY A 128 -11.11 18.39 11.69
C GLY A 128 -9.67 17.87 11.73
N LEU A 129 -9.13 17.56 12.90
CA LEU A 129 -7.80 16.94 13.05
C LEU A 129 -7.92 15.41 12.99
N ASN A 130 -6.97 14.77 12.31
CA ASN A 130 -6.82 13.32 12.33
C ASN A 130 -6.06 12.85 13.57
N VAL A 131 -6.49 11.74 14.18
CA VAL A 131 -5.89 11.22 15.42
C VAL A 131 -5.33 9.81 15.21
N ALA A 132 -4.05 9.61 15.52
CA ALA A 132 -3.41 8.30 15.58
C ALA A 132 -2.86 8.02 16.98
N TRP A 133 -2.90 6.76 17.40
CA TRP A 133 -2.40 6.31 18.69
C TRP A 133 -1.31 5.25 18.50
N ASP A 134 -0.16 5.46 19.12
CA ASP A 134 0.89 4.46 19.26
C ASP A 134 0.81 3.84 20.66
N ASN A 135 0.44 2.57 20.70
CA ASN A 135 0.28 1.84 21.95
C ASN A 135 1.61 1.40 22.58
N ALA A 136 2.69 1.31 21.80
CA ALA A 136 4.02 0.90 22.26
C ALA A 136 4.76 2.06 22.94
N THR A 137 4.62 3.27 22.41
CA THR A 137 5.17 4.48 23.04
C THR A 137 4.17 5.21 23.92
N LYS A 138 2.89 4.82 23.89
CA LYS A 138 1.78 5.54 24.54
C LYS A 138 1.73 6.98 24.05
N SER A 139 1.81 7.18 22.74
CA SER A 139 1.83 8.50 22.13
C SER A 139 0.60 8.75 21.27
N ALA A 140 0.05 9.95 21.34
CA ALA A 140 -1.00 10.42 20.45
C ALA A 140 -0.40 11.34 19.37
N TYR A 141 -0.82 11.17 18.12
CA TYR A 141 -0.43 12.00 16.99
C TYR A 141 -1.68 12.65 16.41
N LEU A 142 -1.69 13.97 16.36
CA LEU A 142 -2.75 14.82 15.83
C LEU A 142 -2.21 15.42 14.53
N LEU A 143 -2.99 15.36 13.46
CA LEU A 143 -2.57 15.86 12.16
C LEU A 143 -3.63 16.80 11.60
N SER A 144 -3.21 18.02 11.27
CA SER A 144 -4.02 18.99 10.55
C SER A 144 -4.23 18.53 9.11
N PRO A 145 -5.42 18.75 8.53
CA PRO A 145 -5.64 18.50 7.11
C PRO A 145 -4.77 19.45 6.29
N ILE A 146 -4.00 18.92 5.34
CA ILE A 146 -3.17 19.74 4.45
C ILE A 146 -4.11 20.52 3.52
N LEU A 147 -4.18 21.84 3.69
CA LEU A 147 -4.82 22.71 2.70
C LEU A 147 -3.94 22.71 1.45
N SER A 148 -4.39 22.07 0.38
CA SER A 148 -3.74 22.09 -0.92
C SER A 148 -3.71 23.52 -1.49
N GLY A 149 -2.61 24.23 -1.27
CA GLY A 149 -2.32 25.51 -1.92
C GLY A 149 -1.94 25.28 -3.38
N GLY A 150 -2.90 25.52 -4.28
CA GLY A 150 -2.66 25.51 -5.72
C GLY A 150 -1.71 26.63 -6.16
N SER A 151 -0.62 26.26 -6.81
CA SER A 151 0.17 27.18 -7.64
C SER A 151 -0.44 27.17 -9.04
N ASN A 152 -1.16 28.23 -9.39
CA ASN A 152 -1.73 28.44 -10.71
C ASN A 152 -1.00 29.62 -11.36
N THR A 153 -0.21 29.36 -12.40
CA THR A 153 0.33 30.39 -13.29
C THR A 153 -0.60 30.58 -14.48
N GLY A 154 -1.29 31.73 -14.50
CA GLY A 154 -1.50 32.55 -15.69
C GLY A 154 -2.49 32.09 -16.75
N GLY A 155 -3.65 32.75 -16.78
CA GLY A 155 -4.56 32.81 -17.93
C GLY A 155 -5.72 33.76 -17.64
N ASN A 156 -5.54 35.03 -17.97
CA ASN A 156 -6.58 36.06 -17.91
C ASN A 156 -7.67 35.77 -18.95
N GLU A 157 -8.92 35.58 -18.51
CA GLU A 157 -10.10 36.14 -19.20
C GLU A 157 -11.10 36.61 -18.14
N GLU A 158 -11.46 37.89 -18.22
CA GLU A 158 -12.55 38.50 -17.46
C GLU A 158 -13.89 37.88 -17.85
N THR A 159 -14.76 37.60 -16.89
CA THR A 159 -16.19 37.93 -16.98
C THR A 159 -16.92 37.72 -15.64
N ASP A 160 -17.54 38.82 -15.22
CA ASP A 160 -18.84 38.98 -14.56
C ASP A 160 -19.14 38.32 -13.20
N SER A 161 -19.27 39.19 -12.20
CA SER A 161 -19.61 38.90 -10.80
C SER A 161 -21.12 38.75 -10.63
N GLY A 162 -21.60 37.50 -10.53
CA GLY A 162 -22.89 37.16 -9.95
C GLY A 162 -22.69 36.36 -8.65
N GLU A 163 -23.04 36.94 -7.50
CA GLU A 163 -23.06 36.25 -6.20
C GLU A 163 -24.01 35.04 -6.24
N VAL A 164 -23.48 33.84 -6.06
CA VAL A 164 -24.25 32.63 -5.73
C VAL A 164 -24.19 32.44 -4.21
N PRO A 165 -25.33 32.32 -3.51
CA PRO A 165 -25.34 32.13 -2.05
C PRO A 165 -24.74 30.76 -1.68
N PRO A 166 -24.10 30.63 -0.50
CA PRO A 166 -23.48 29.38 -0.08
C PRO A 166 -24.53 28.28 0.08
N ALA A 167 -24.28 27.14 -0.56
CA ALA A 167 -25.10 25.95 -0.44
C ALA A 167 -25.14 25.45 1.02
N GLU A 168 -26.33 25.09 1.48
CA GLU A 168 -26.52 24.43 2.77
C GLU A 168 -25.70 23.13 2.86
N PRO A 169 -25.15 22.77 4.03
CA PRO A 169 -24.43 21.52 4.21
C PRO A 169 -25.41 20.35 4.01
N SER A 170 -25.22 19.63 2.90
CA SER A 170 -25.96 18.40 2.60
C SER A 170 -25.73 17.37 3.71
N ALA A 171 -26.82 16.74 4.16
CA ALA A 171 -26.82 15.66 5.15
C ALA A 171 -25.76 14.58 4.83
N PRO A 172 -25.19 13.89 5.85
CA PRO A 172 -24.26 12.80 5.61
C PRO A 172 -24.91 11.77 4.67
N PRO A 173 -24.17 11.27 3.67
CA PRO A 173 -24.72 10.35 2.67
C PRO A 173 -25.37 9.14 3.35
N ALA A 174 -26.50 8.70 2.81
CA ALA A 174 -27.19 7.53 3.34
C ALA A 174 -26.31 6.28 3.15
N ASP A 175 -26.51 5.24 3.96
CA ASP A 175 -25.71 4.00 3.94
C ASP A 175 -25.65 3.27 2.56
N ASN A 176 -26.53 3.64 1.62
CA ASN A 176 -26.55 3.16 0.23
C ASN A 176 -25.56 3.90 -0.70
N ASP A 177 -25.03 5.04 -0.27
CA ASP A 177 -24.11 5.88 -1.06
C ASP A 177 -22.63 5.53 -0.79
N LEU A 178 -22.36 4.70 0.23
CA LEU A 178 -21.00 4.26 0.55
C LEU A 178 -20.49 3.20 -0.44
N ALA A 179 -19.28 3.40 -0.94
CA ALA A 179 -18.56 2.38 -1.71
C ALA A 179 -18.22 1.19 -0.81
N LYS A 180 -18.43 -0.04 -1.30
CA LYS A 180 -18.11 -1.26 -0.56
C LYS A 180 -16.70 -1.70 -0.93
N ILE A 181 -15.78 -1.59 0.03
CA ILE A 181 -14.48 -2.25 -0.04
C ILE A 181 -14.69 -3.73 0.19
N THR A 182 -14.17 -4.49 -0.75
CA THR A 182 -14.60 -5.86 -0.93
C THR A 182 -13.43 -6.82 -1.02
N GLY A 183 -12.24 -6.32 -1.32
CA GLY A 183 -11.00 -7.09 -1.35
C GLY A 183 -9.80 -6.18 -1.11
N ILE A 184 -8.82 -6.69 -0.36
CA ILE A 184 -7.53 -6.03 -0.13
C ILE A 184 -6.48 -7.13 -0.22
N GLY A 185 -5.56 -6.99 -1.17
CA GLY A 185 -4.49 -7.95 -1.40
C GLY A 185 -3.15 -7.24 -1.52
N PHE A 186 -2.07 -7.96 -1.22
CA PHE A 186 -0.73 -7.51 -1.55
C PHE A 186 0.04 -8.64 -2.19
N ASN A 187 0.45 -8.43 -3.44
CA ASN A 187 1.29 -9.37 -4.17
C ASN A 187 2.32 -8.58 -4.96
N GLU A 188 3.51 -9.13 -5.14
CA GLU A 188 4.48 -8.60 -6.11
C GLU A 188 4.88 -7.13 -5.89
N ASN A 189 4.89 -6.65 -4.64
CA ASN A 189 5.12 -5.24 -4.30
C ASN A 189 4.00 -4.27 -4.71
N ARG A 190 2.79 -4.80 -4.94
CA ARG A 190 1.58 -4.04 -5.24
C ARG A 190 0.53 -4.27 -4.18
N LEU A 191 0.02 -3.18 -3.60
CA LEU A 191 -1.23 -3.18 -2.86
C LEU A 191 -2.38 -3.07 -3.84
N THR A 192 -3.41 -3.88 -3.63
CA THR A 192 -4.58 -3.97 -4.48
C THR A 192 -5.83 -3.82 -3.63
N ILE A 193 -6.71 -2.90 -4.00
CA ILE A 193 -7.94 -2.59 -3.27
C ILE A 193 -9.13 -2.61 -4.24
N ALA A 194 -10.07 -3.51 -3.94
CA ALA A 194 -11.28 -3.76 -4.70
C ALA A 194 -12.47 -3.04 -4.08
N ALA A 195 -13.23 -2.32 -4.90
CA ALA A 195 -14.48 -1.66 -4.54
C ALA A 195 -15.61 -2.03 -5.51
N ASP A 196 -16.86 -1.99 -5.04
CA ASP A 196 -18.06 -2.24 -5.87
C ASP A 196 -18.34 -1.12 -6.90
N ARG A 197 -17.65 0.02 -6.77
CA ARG A 197 -17.77 1.20 -7.61
C ARG A 197 -16.48 2.01 -7.59
N SER A 198 -16.39 3.02 -8.46
CA SER A 198 -15.30 4.00 -8.44
C SER A 198 -15.13 4.64 -7.05
N VAL A 199 -13.88 4.78 -6.61
CA VAL A 199 -13.50 5.39 -5.34
C VAL A 199 -12.31 6.31 -5.58
N GLU A 200 -12.13 7.33 -4.75
CA GLU A 200 -10.97 8.23 -4.82
C GLU A 200 -10.15 8.12 -3.52
N PRO A 201 -9.00 7.45 -3.54
CA PRO A 201 -8.19 7.22 -2.35
C PRO A 201 -7.29 8.43 -2.03
N ASN A 202 -7.17 8.74 -0.75
CA ASN A 202 -6.15 9.64 -0.22
C ASN A 202 -4.94 8.81 0.25
N VAL A 203 -3.78 9.01 -0.39
CA VAL A 203 -2.58 8.21 -0.14
C VAL A 203 -1.45 9.06 0.42
N TYR A 204 -0.80 8.61 1.49
CA TYR A 204 0.35 9.31 2.08
C TYR A 204 1.26 8.37 2.87
N THR A 205 2.53 8.76 3.03
CA THR A 205 3.51 8.01 3.83
C THR A 205 3.64 8.58 5.24
N MET A 206 3.96 7.73 6.21
CA MET A 206 4.32 8.12 7.57
C MET A 206 5.68 7.53 7.93
N SER A 207 6.48 8.27 8.71
CA SER A 207 7.76 7.80 9.26
C SER A 207 7.64 7.46 10.74
N GLY A 208 8.49 6.54 11.20
CA GLY A 208 8.58 6.10 12.60
C GLY A 208 7.37 5.31 13.13
N PRO A 209 7.14 4.03 12.74
CA PRO A 209 7.77 3.25 11.68
C PRO A 209 7.25 3.63 10.27
N ASP A 210 8.01 3.26 9.24
CA ASP A 210 7.68 3.58 7.84
C ASP A 210 6.39 2.88 7.41
N ARG A 211 5.43 3.67 6.93
CA ARG A 211 4.10 3.19 6.54
C ARG A 211 3.60 3.90 5.30
N LEU A 212 2.88 3.17 4.44
CA LEU A 212 2.05 3.75 3.39
C LEU A 212 0.59 3.62 3.82
N VAL A 213 -0.12 4.74 3.90
CA VAL A 213 -1.52 4.81 4.34
C VAL A 213 -2.40 5.17 3.15
N VAL A 214 -3.50 4.43 3.00
CA VAL A 214 -4.53 4.65 1.99
C VAL A 214 -5.87 4.80 2.70
N ASP A 215 -6.43 6.00 2.65
CA ASP A 215 -7.77 6.28 3.12
C ASP A 215 -8.74 6.31 1.95
N ILE A 216 -9.87 5.63 2.09
CA ILE A 216 -10.94 5.65 1.11
C ILE A 216 -12.16 6.30 1.76
N PRO A 217 -12.39 7.61 1.53
CA PRO A 217 -13.58 8.29 2.03
C PRO A 217 -14.86 7.70 1.45
N LEU A 218 -15.97 7.89 2.18
CA LEU A 218 -17.30 7.42 1.78
C LEU A 218 -17.33 5.93 1.45
N SER A 219 -16.63 5.13 2.25
CA SER A 219 -16.54 3.68 2.05
C SER A 219 -16.79 2.89 3.32
N LYS A 220 -17.20 1.64 3.14
CA LYS A 220 -17.39 0.63 4.19
C LYS A 220 -16.91 -0.73 3.69
N PHE A 221 -16.72 -1.69 4.59
CA PHE A 221 -16.55 -3.08 4.15
C PHE A 221 -17.88 -3.68 3.69
N THR A 222 -17.83 -4.67 2.81
CA THR A 222 -19.01 -5.47 2.46
C THR A 222 -19.56 -6.22 3.67
N ASP A 223 -20.90 -6.30 3.79
CA ASP A 223 -21.61 -6.96 4.90
C ASP A 223 -21.50 -8.49 4.85
N THR A 224 -21.04 -9.04 3.71
CA THR A 224 -21.00 -10.49 3.47
C THR A 224 -19.56 -10.95 3.56
N ALA A 225 -19.28 -11.83 4.52
CA ALA A 225 -18.05 -12.61 4.58
C ALA A 225 -18.02 -13.60 3.40
N GLY A 226 -17.62 -13.11 2.24
CA GLY A 226 -17.28 -13.88 1.05
C GLY A 226 -16.04 -13.24 0.46
N ASP A 227 -14.99 -14.05 0.27
CA ASP A 227 -13.79 -13.74 -0.52
C ASP A 227 -12.60 -13.09 0.21
N GLY A 228 -12.16 -13.71 1.32
CA GLY A 228 -10.76 -13.61 1.78
C GLY A 228 -10.41 -12.47 2.73
N LEU A 229 -11.27 -11.45 2.87
CA LEU A 229 -11.06 -10.37 3.83
C LEU A 229 -11.56 -10.75 5.24
N ILE A 230 -10.63 -11.08 6.15
CA ILE A 230 -10.96 -11.46 7.53
C ILE A 230 -11.13 -10.20 8.38
N LEU A 231 -12.38 -9.86 8.70
CA LEU A 231 -12.73 -8.75 9.58
C LEU A 231 -13.04 -9.26 10.99
N GLY A 232 -12.35 -8.70 11.98
CA GLY A 232 -12.67 -8.85 13.39
C GLY A 232 -13.91 -8.05 13.80
N SER A 233 -14.32 -8.20 15.06
CA SER A 233 -15.52 -7.55 15.63
C SER A 233 -15.53 -6.02 15.51
N ASN A 234 -14.36 -5.40 15.34
CA ASN A 234 -14.21 -3.95 15.23
C ASN A 234 -14.06 -3.50 13.76
N GLN A 235 -14.52 -4.31 12.80
CA GLN A 235 -14.38 -4.07 11.36
C GLN A 235 -12.93 -3.76 10.98
N SER A 236 -12.00 -4.59 11.43
CA SER A 236 -10.58 -4.46 11.14
C SER A 236 -9.91 -5.82 10.96
N GLY A 237 -8.82 -5.85 10.22
CA GLY A 237 -8.07 -7.05 9.91
C GLY A 237 -6.64 -6.76 9.51
N SER A 238 -5.86 -7.82 9.31
CA SER A 238 -4.49 -7.72 8.83
C SER A 238 -3.99 -9.05 8.31
N PHE A 239 -2.99 -9.01 7.44
CA PHE A 239 -2.21 -10.17 7.05
C PHE A 239 -0.72 -9.82 7.00
N GLU A 240 0.11 -10.79 7.38
CA GLU A 240 1.57 -10.66 7.29
C GLU A 240 2.01 -10.90 5.83
N VAL A 241 3.13 -10.29 5.43
CA VAL A 241 3.77 -10.51 4.13
C VAL A 241 5.12 -11.20 4.39
N PRO A 242 5.11 -12.51 4.71
CA PRO A 242 6.32 -13.19 5.17
C PRO A 242 7.39 -13.22 4.07
N ASN A 243 8.65 -13.06 4.48
CA ASN A 243 9.83 -13.08 3.60
C ASN A 243 9.89 -11.96 2.55
N HIS A 244 9.03 -10.93 2.63
CA HIS A 244 9.14 -9.78 1.75
C HIS A 244 10.16 -8.77 2.30
N PRO A 245 11.13 -8.30 1.49
CA PRO A 245 12.26 -7.50 1.98
C PRO A 245 11.81 -6.14 2.53
N ASP A 246 10.83 -5.52 1.88
CA ASP A 246 10.47 -4.13 2.16
C ASP A 246 9.14 -3.96 2.92
N VAL A 247 8.33 -5.01 3.04
CA VAL A 247 6.98 -4.95 3.59
C VAL A 247 6.83 -6.07 4.60
N SER A 248 6.37 -5.75 5.79
CA SER A 248 6.16 -6.75 6.84
C SER A 248 4.71 -7.18 6.92
N LYS A 249 3.77 -6.23 6.78
CA LYS A 249 2.37 -6.45 7.09
C LYS A 249 1.46 -5.47 6.35
N VAL A 250 0.24 -5.90 6.06
CA VAL A 250 -0.85 -5.01 5.64
C VAL A 250 -1.97 -5.07 6.67
N ARG A 251 -2.48 -3.91 7.07
CA ARG A 251 -3.57 -3.74 8.04
C ARG A 251 -4.69 -2.94 7.41
N TYR A 252 -5.92 -3.22 7.81
CA TYR A 252 -7.08 -2.48 7.34
C TYR A 252 -8.15 -2.36 8.41
N SER A 253 -8.93 -1.28 8.36
CA SER A 253 -9.98 -1.01 9.35
C SER A 253 -11.01 -0.03 8.82
N LEU A 254 -12.24 -0.09 9.34
CA LEU A 254 -13.16 1.04 9.27
C LEU A 254 -12.58 2.12 10.18
N PHE A 255 -11.93 3.11 9.58
CA PHE A 255 -11.17 4.13 10.26
C PHE A 255 -12.07 5.21 10.86
N ASN A 256 -13.11 5.59 10.13
CA ASN A 256 -14.15 6.48 10.62
C ASN A 256 -15.52 5.91 10.23
N ALA A 257 -16.53 6.08 11.09
CA ALA A 257 -17.92 5.70 10.81
C ALA A 257 -18.77 6.90 10.32
N ALA A 258 -18.33 8.14 10.57
CA ALA A 258 -19.06 9.35 10.21
C ALA A 258 -18.12 10.55 9.95
N PRO A 259 -17.83 10.91 8.68
CA PRO A 259 -18.17 10.17 7.47
C PRO A 259 -17.43 8.83 7.41
N SER A 260 -18.11 7.79 6.89
CA SER A 260 -17.54 6.44 6.82
C SER A 260 -16.29 6.42 5.95
N ALA A 261 -15.19 5.84 6.43
CA ALA A 261 -13.95 5.71 5.68
C ALA A 261 -13.20 4.43 6.07
N VAL A 262 -12.81 3.64 5.07
CA VAL A 262 -11.89 2.51 5.24
C VAL A 262 -10.46 2.99 5.09
N ARG A 263 -9.58 2.58 6.01
CA ARG A 263 -8.13 2.80 5.95
C ARG A 263 -7.41 1.49 5.72
N ILE A 264 -6.42 1.52 4.85
CA ILE A 264 -5.44 0.45 4.63
C ILE A 264 -4.05 1.00 4.95
N VAL A 265 -3.22 0.22 5.61
CA VAL A 265 -1.87 0.58 6.01
C VAL A 265 -0.90 -0.54 5.64
N ILE A 266 0.10 -0.24 4.83
CA ILE A 266 1.26 -1.11 4.59
C ILE A 266 2.33 -0.74 5.62
N ASP A 267 2.73 -1.69 6.46
CA ASP A 267 3.88 -1.56 7.35
C ASP A 267 5.15 -1.92 6.57
N MET A 268 6.00 -0.93 6.32
CA MET A 268 7.20 -1.06 5.52
C MET A 268 8.44 -1.18 6.41
N ASN A 269 9.40 -1.99 5.98
CA ASN A 269 10.70 -2.15 6.67
C ASN A 269 11.65 -0.98 6.38
N ARG A 270 11.32 -0.17 5.36
CA ARG A 270 12.00 1.07 4.96
C ARG A 270 11.02 1.96 4.19
N SER A 271 11.34 3.24 4.06
CA SER A 271 10.59 4.14 3.19
C SER A 271 10.70 3.71 1.72
N LEU A 272 9.58 3.69 1.01
CA LEU A 272 9.51 3.42 -0.42
C LEU A 272 8.64 4.48 -1.10
N SER A 273 9.02 4.87 -2.31
CA SER A 273 8.14 5.62 -3.22
C SER A 273 7.04 4.71 -3.74
N TYR A 274 5.95 5.28 -4.26
CA TYR A 274 4.86 4.50 -4.84
C TYR A 274 4.25 5.19 -6.06
N THR A 275 3.56 4.41 -6.89
CA THR A 275 2.68 4.92 -7.95
C THR A 275 1.24 4.50 -7.64
N LEU A 276 0.32 5.46 -7.62
CA LEU A 276 -1.12 5.20 -7.50
C LEU A 276 -1.72 5.04 -8.89
N ASN A 277 -2.48 3.97 -9.07
CA ASN A 277 -3.26 3.71 -10.27
C ASN A 277 -4.73 3.54 -9.88
N ASN A 278 -5.58 4.40 -10.45
CA ASN A 278 -7.02 4.38 -10.26
C ASN A 278 -7.70 4.76 -11.58
N SER A 279 -8.32 3.80 -12.26
CA SER A 279 -8.99 4.01 -13.54
C SER A 279 -10.50 4.28 -13.39
N GLY A 280 -10.99 4.37 -12.14
CA GLY A 280 -12.41 4.58 -11.85
C GLY A 280 -13.29 3.34 -12.09
N ASP A 281 -12.69 2.16 -12.28
CA ASP A 281 -13.36 0.88 -12.49
C ASP A 281 -13.67 0.15 -11.17
N GLY A 282 -13.41 0.79 -10.04
CA GLY A 282 -13.49 0.17 -8.71
C GLY A 282 -12.26 -0.64 -8.34
N LEU A 283 -11.18 -0.59 -9.13
CA LEU A 283 -9.89 -1.12 -8.76
C LEU A 283 -8.86 -0.02 -8.51
N VAL A 284 -8.34 0.02 -7.29
CA VAL A 284 -7.22 0.86 -6.90
C VAL A 284 -6.00 -0.01 -6.68
N THR A 285 -4.88 0.33 -7.30
CA THR A 285 -3.59 -0.35 -7.06
C THR A 285 -2.49 0.64 -6.73
N LEU A 286 -1.66 0.31 -5.74
CA LEU A 286 -0.46 1.07 -5.40
C LEU A 286 0.77 0.19 -5.63
N ASP A 287 1.57 0.57 -6.61
CA ASP A 287 2.84 -0.07 -6.92
C ASP A 287 3.94 0.56 -6.07
N LEU A 288 4.51 -0.21 -5.16
CA LEU A 288 5.67 0.21 -4.40
C LEU A 288 6.91 0.17 -5.32
N LEU A 289 7.63 1.29 -5.37
CA LEU A 289 8.82 1.49 -6.18
C LEU A 289 10.07 1.25 -5.33
N PRO A 290 11.15 0.66 -5.88
CA PRO A 290 12.42 0.61 -5.17
C PRO A 290 13.01 2.02 -5.03
N ASP A 291 14.00 2.16 -4.15
CA ASP A 291 14.95 3.28 -4.26
C ASP A 291 15.47 3.35 -5.71
N ALA A 292 15.68 4.55 -6.22
CA ALA A 292 16.37 4.73 -7.50
C ALA A 292 17.60 3.82 -7.51
N PRO A 293 17.79 2.96 -8.53
CA PRO A 293 18.92 2.05 -8.53
C PRO A 293 20.18 2.88 -8.29
N ALA A 294 21.08 2.39 -7.44
CA ALA A 294 22.46 2.85 -7.48
C ALA A 294 22.83 2.83 -8.96
N SER A 295 23.23 3.99 -9.49
CA SER A 295 23.59 4.22 -10.89
C SER A 295 24.65 3.21 -11.33
N GLY A 296 24.22 1.98 -11.62
CA GLY A 296 24.92 1.07 -12.48
C GLY A 296 24.78 1.69 -13.84
N ASN A 297 25.90 2.08 -14.43
CA ASN A 297 25.98 2.50 -15.82
C ASN A 297 25.48 1.36 -16.71
N GLY A 298 24.16 1.20 -16.83
CA GLY A 298 23.50 0.42 -17.86
C GLY A 298 23.51 1.28 -19.10
N SER A 299 24.57 1.14 -19.89
CA SER A 299 24.66 1.70 -21.23
C SER A 299 23.39 1.37 -22.03
N GLU A 300 23.00 2.30 -22.91
CA GLU A 300 22.11 2.03 -24.05
C GLU A 300 22.39 0.65 -24.66
N PRO A 301 21.38 -0.01 -25.28
CA PRO A 301 21.51 -1.36 -25.81
C PRO A 301 22.84 -1.47 -26.53
N ASN A 302 23.72 -2.33 -26.01
CA ASN A 302 25.02 -2.55 -26.61
C ASN A 302 24.78 -3.07 -28.03
N GLN A 303 24.85 -2.17 -29.01
CA GLN A 303 24.87 -2.44 -30.44
C GLN A 303 26.23 -3.07 -30.84
N GLY A 304 26.74 -3.99 -30.02
CA GLY A 304 28.14 -4.39 -30.06
C GLY A 304 28.36 -5.76 -29.44
N THR A 305 28.14 -6.78 -30.28
CA THR A 305 29.03 -7.93 -30.48
C THR A 305 30.08 -8.16 -29.40
N ASP A 306 30.00 -9.31 -28.70
CA ASP A 306 31.12 -10.26 -28.58
C ASP A 306 30.71 -11.51 -27.81
N SER A 307 29.93 -12.35 -28.50
CA SER A 307 29.82 -13.81 -28.29
C SER A 307 29.30 -14.41 -29.59
N GLY A 308 30.12 -14.45 -30.64
CA GLY A 308 29.78 -15.16 -31.89
C GLY A 308 28.57 -14.66 -32.69
N GLY A 309 27.97 -13.50 -32.35
CA GLY A 309 26.96 -12.80 -33.17
C GLY A 309 25.49 -13.04 -32.82
N LYS A 310 25.16 -13.85 -31.79
CA LYS A 310 23.76 -14.10 -31.39
C LYS A 310 23.37 -13.29 -30.15
N ARG A 311 22.10 -12.87 -30.09
CA ARG A 311 21.53 -12.25 -28.87
C ARG A 311 21.02 -13.33 -27.92
N ILE A 312 21.31 -13.22 -26.64
CA ILE A 312 20.89 -14.18 -25.61
C ILE A 312 19.57 -13.69 -25.00
N VAL A 313 18.49 -14.45 -25.17
CA VAL A 313 17.18 -14.13 -24.61
C VAL A 313 16.83 -15.14 -23.53
N VAL A 314 16.44 -14.65 -22.36
CA VAL A 314 15.92 -15.49 -21.27
C VAL A 314 14.41 -15.34 -21.20
N ILE A 315 13.70 -16.46 -21.30
CA ILE A 315 12.26 -16.55 -21.06
C ILE A 315 12.04 -17.22 -19.71
N ASP A 316 11.35 -16.50 -18.84
CA ASP A 316 10.98 -16.95 -17.52
C ASP A 316 9.51 -17.36 -17.47
N ALA A 317 9.26 -18.65 -17.25
CA ALA A 317 7.91 -19.15 -17.00
C ALA A 317 7.60 -18.98 -15.50
N GLY A 318 6.76 -18.00 -15.15
CA GLY A 318 6.42 -17.68 -13.76
C GLY A 318 5.95 -18.90 -12.95
N HIS A 319 6.23 -18.92 -11.65
CA HIS A 319 5.86 -20.00 -10.71
C HIS A 319 6.44 -21.37 -11.08
N GLY A 320 5.85 -22.48 -10.60
CA GLY A 320 6.25 -23.86 -10.93
C GLY A 320 6.41 -24.76 -9.70
N GLY A 321 6.14 -26.05 -9.89
CA GLY A 321 6.15 -27.09 -8.87
C GLY A 321 5.25 -26.74 -7.69
N LYS A 322 5.87 -26.46 -6.53
CA LYS A 322 5.17 -26.12 -5.27
C LYS A 322 4.57 -24.72 -5.25
N ALA A 323 4.97 -23.84 -6.16
CA ALA A 323 4.34 -22.55 -6.37
C ALA A 323 3.32 -22.70 -7.50
N PRO A 324 2.01 -22.86 -7.22
CA PRO A 324 0.99 -22.93 -8.27
C PRO A 324 0.75 -21.59 -8.98
N GLY A 325 1.22 -20.49 -8.39
CA GLY A 325 0.73 -19.16 -8.69
C GLY A 325 -0.73 -19.02 -8.30
N SER A 326 -1.44 -18.14 -9.01
CA SER A 326 -2.85 -17.88 -8.82
C SER A 326 -3.71 -19.07 -9.26
N VAL A 327 -4.86 -19.24 -8.61
CA VAL A 327 -5.87 -20.24 -8.98
C VAL A 327 -7.02 -19.53 -9.70
N SER A 328 -7.28 -19.92 -10.95
CA SER A 328 -8.30 -19.28 -11.78
C SER A 328 -9.72 -19.51 -11.28
N VAL A 329 -10.68 -18.77 -11.83
CA VAL A 329 -12.12 -18.94 -11.53
C VAL A 329 -12.65 -20.36 -11.78
N THR A 330 -12.03 -21.12 -12.69
CA THR A 330 -12.36 -22.53 -12.99
C THR A 330 -11.38 -23.53 -12.36
N LYS A 331 -10.54 -23.08 -11.42
CA LYS A 331 -9.55 -23.87 -10.66
C LYS A 331 -8.35 -24.39 -11.46
N LYS A 332 -8.06 -23.77 -12.61
CA LYS A 332 -6.80 -23.99 -13.33
C LYS A 332 -5.68 -23.18 -12.68
N LEU A 333 -4.43 -23.61 -12.85
CA LEU A 333 -3.29 -23.00 -12.17
C LEU A 333 -2.54 -22.06 -13.11
N GLU A 334 -2.11 -20.91 -12.58
CA GLU A 334 -1.30 -19.94 -13.32
C GLU A 334 -0.02 -20.55 -13.87
N LYS A 335 0.67 -21.38 -13.07
CA LYS A 335 1.92 -22.03 -13.50
C LYS A 335 1.79 -22.85 -14.79
N ASP A 336 0.61 -23.41 -15.05
CA ASP A 336 0.31 -24.24 -16.22
C ASP A 336 0.12 -23.35 -17.45
N PHE A 337 -0.60 -22.23 -17.30
CA PHE A 337 -0.71 -21.20 -18.33
C PHE A 337 0.65 -20.60 -18.68
N ASN A 338 1.41 -20.18 -17.66
CA ASN A 338 2.74 -19.58 -17.84
C ASN A 338 3.66 -20.52 -18.62
N LEU A 339 3.74 -21.80 -18.21
CA LEU A 339 4.56 -22.80 -18.89
C LEU A 339 4.11 -23.01 -20.33
N ALA A 340 2.79 -23.15 -20.58
CA ALA A 340 2.26 -23.41 -21.91
C ALA A 340 2.60 -22.28 -22.90
N VAL A 341 2.45 -21.01 -22.48
CA VAL A 341 2.84 -19.86 -23.32
C VAL A 341 4.35 -19.81 -23.50
N SER A 342 5.14 -20.00 -22.43
CA SER A 342 6.62 -19.98 -22.52
C SER A 342 7.17 -21.06 -23.46
N LEU A 343 6.61 -22.27 -23.46
CA LEU A 343 7.03 -23.34 -24.39
C LEU A 343 6.66 -23.03 -25.85
N LYS A 344 5.57 -22.30 -26.09
CA LYS A 344 5.23 -21.82 -27.44
C LYS A 344 6.19 -20.71 -27.89
N VAL A 345 6.55 -19.78 -27.01
CA VAL A 345 7.59 -18.78 -27.26
C VAL A 345 8.92 -19.48 -27.57
N GLU A 346 9.27 -20.52 -26.81
CA GLU A 346 10.46 -21.33 -27.07
C GLU A 346 10.45 -21.96 -28.46
N ALA A 347 9.36 -22.62 -28.83
CA ALA A 347 9.23 -23.28 -30.13
C ALA A 347 9.34 -22.30 -31.31
N LEU A 348 8.91 -21.05 -31.13
CA LEU A 348 9.03 -19.99 -32.14
C LEU A 348 10.45 -19.40 -32.18
N LEU A 349 11.01 -18.97 -31.04
CA LEU A 349 12.32 -18.33 -30.99
C LEU A 349 13.47 -19.26 -31.39
N ARG A 350 13.35 -20.58 -31.14
CA ARG A 350 14.35 -21.56 -31.58
C ARG A 350 14.53 -21.62 -33.09
N GLN A 351 13.59 -21.07 -33.86
CA GLN A 351 13.69 -20.98 -35.32
C GLN A 351 14.60 -19.82 -35.77
N ASN A 352 14.88 -18.84 -34.90
CA ASN A 352 15.72 -17.70 -35.23
C ASN A 352 17.21 -18.04 -34.98
N PRO A 353 18.04 -18.17 -36.04
CA PRO A 353 19.44 -18.58 -35.88
C PRO A 353 20.29 -17.49 -35.21
N ASN A 354 19.82 -16.25 -35.12
CA ASN A 354 20.52 -15.12 -34.51
C ASN A 354 20.24 -15.00 -33.00
N LEU A 355 19.47 -15.92 -32.43
CA LEU A 355 19.17 -15.97 -31.01
C LEU A 355 19.78 -17.20 -30.35
N GLU A 356 20.20 -17.01 -29.11
CA GLU A 356 20.39 -18.07 -28.14
C GLU A 356 19.29 -17.93 -27.08
N LEU A 357 18.45 -18.96 -26.95
CA LEU A 357 17.33 -18.95 -26.02
C LEU A 357 17.66 -19.78 -24.77
N ILE A 358 17.45 -19.17 -23.62
CA ILE A 358 17.54 -19.81 -22.30
C ILE A 358 16.15 -19.75 -21.65
N MET A 359 15.69 -20.89 -21.14
CA MET A 359 14.45 -20.99 -20.37
C MET A 359 14.81 -21.11 -18.89
N THR A 360 14.11 -20.39 -17.99
CA THR A 360 14.31 -20.61 -16.54
C THR A 360 13.78 -21.98 -16.10
N ARG A 361 12.71 -22.46 -16.76
CA ARG A 361 12.20 -23.84 -16.67
C ARG A 361 11.49 -24.25 -17.97
N THR A 362 11.50 -25.56 -18.25
CA THR A 362 10.76 -26.20 -19.35
C THR A 362 9.79 -27.27 -18.86
N ASP A 363 9.68 -27.45 -17.54
CA ASP A 363 8.78 -28.39 -16.87
C ASP A 363 8.14 -27.75 -15.61
N ASP A 364 7.41 -28.55 -14.84
CA ASP A 364 6.77 -28.13 -13.58
C ASP A 364 7.75 -28.13 -12.39
N SER A 365 8.96 -27.61 -12.58
CA SER A 365 9.97 -27.45 -11.53
C SER A 365 9.74 -26.20 -10.68
N THR A 366 10.17 -26.25 -9.42
CA THR A 366 10.17 -25.09 -8.52
C THR A 366 11.48 -24.33 -8.64
N LEU A 367 11.40 -23.03 -8.95
CA LEU A 367 12.53 -22.10 -8.92
C LEU A 367 12.22 -20.87 -8.05
N SER A 368 13.21 -20.46 -7.26
CA SER A 368 13.15 -19.23 -6.48
C SER A 368 13.26 -17.99 -7.38
N LEU A 369 12.84 -16.82 -6.89
CA LEU A 369 12.99 -15.57 -7.63
C LEU A 369 14.48 -15.21 -7.83
N GLU A 370 15.34 -15.54 -6.85
CA GLU A 370 16.79 -15.37 -6.91
C GLU A 370 17.41 -16.21 -8.03
N ASP A 371 17.05 -17.50 -8.11
CA ASP A 371 17.59 -18.40 -9.14
C ASP A 371 17.20 -17.93 -10.55
N ARG A 372 16.00 -17.39 -10.74
CA ARG A 372 15.55 -16.86 -12.04
C ARG A 372 16.40 -15.69 -12.50
N ALA A 373 16.61 -14.70 -11.63
CA ALA A 373 17.47 -13.56 -11.93
C ALA A 373 18.93 -13.99 -12.13
N LYS A 374 19.41 -14.94 -11.31
CA LYS A 374 20.76 -15.51 -11.41
C LYS A 374 21.01 -16.19 -12.75
N ILE A 375 20.07 -17.01 -13.25
CA ILE A 375 20.18 -17.65 -14.57
C ILE A 375 20.43 -16.60 -15.66
N ALA A 376 19.68 -15.50 -15.64
CA ALA A 376 19.81 -14.46 -16.65
C ALA A 376 21.12 -13.68 -16.52
N ASN A 377 21.51 -13.35 -15.29
CA ASN A 377 22.73 -12.60 -15.00
C ASN A 377 23.99 -13.41 -15.34
N GLU A 378 24.05 -14.70 -14.96
CA GLU A 378 25.18 -15.58 -15.24
C GLU A 378 25.32 -15.88 -16.73
N ALA A 379 24.21 -15.91 -17.47
CA ALA A 379 24.21 -16.02 -18.92
C ALA A 379 24.66 -14.74 -19.65
N ASN A 380 24.79 -13.62 -18.94
CA ASN A 380 24.95 -12.29 -19.54
C ASN A 380 23.87 -12.03 -20.61
N ALA A 381 22.62 -12.36 -20.29
CA ALA A 381 21.52 -12.25 -21.25
C ALA A 381 21.37 -10.82 -21.77
N ASP A 382 20.92 -10.68 -23.00
CA ASP A 382 20.56 -9.41 -23.63
C ASP A 382 19.16 -8.95 -23.23
N LEU A 383 18.26 -9.90 -22.95
CA LEU A 383 16.87 -9.66 -22.58
C LEU A 383 16.38 -10.70 -21.57
N PHE A 384 15.51 -10.24 -20.67
CA PHE A 384 14.75 -11.11 -19.77
C PHE A 384 13.25 -10.82 -19.86
N ILE A 385 12.45 -11.85 -20.19
CA ILE A 385 10.99 -11.74 -20.31
C ILE A 385 10.35 -12.76 -19.37
N SER A 386 9.66 -12.29 -18.34
CA SER A 386 8.85 -13.14 -17.45
C SER A 386 7.39 -13.14 -17.90
N ILE A 387 6.76 -14.32 -17.91
CA ILE A 387 5.40 -14.54 -18.42
C ILE A 387 4.50 -15.01 -17.28
N HIS A 388 3.40 -14.27 -17.08
CA HIS A 388 2.45 -14.43 -15.99
C HIS A 388 1.00 -14.30 -16.46
N GLY A 389 0.10 -14.82 -15.62
CA GLY A 389 -1.34 -14.62 -15.71
C GLY A 389 -1.83 -13.97 -14.43
N ASN A 390 -2.34 -12.74 -14.55
CA ASN A 390 -2.66 -11.90 -13.41
C ASN A 390 -3.82 -12.50 -12.62
N SER A 391 -3.97 -12.09 -11.38
CA SER A 391 -5.14 -12.44 -10.60
C SER A 391 -5.35 -11.41 -9.49
N ILE A 392 -6.61 -11.26 -9.15
CA ILE A 392 -7.03 -10.49 -8.00
C ILE A 392 -8.05 -11.31 -7.21
N ASP A 393 -8.03 -11.17 -5.90
CA ASP A 393 -9.08 -11.77 -5.10
C ASP A 393 -10.41 -11.06 -5.37
N PRO A 394 -11.52 -11.82 -5.52
CA PRO A 394 -12.84 -11.23 -5.67
C PRO A 394 -13.18 -10.28 -4.51
N PRO A 395 -14.14 -9.36 -4.73
CA PRO A 395 -14.98 -9.22 -5.91
C PRO A 395 -14.51 -8.14 -6.89
N ALA A 396 -13.29 -7.61 -6.75
CA ALA A 396 -12.68 -6.97 -7.90
C ALA A 396 -12.57 -8.00 -9.02
N ASN A 397 -12.96 -7.57 -10.22
CA ASN A 397 -13.00 -8.42 -11.39
C ASN A 397 -12.42 -7.69 -12.62
N PRO A 398 -11.19 -7.13 -12.52
CA PRO A 398 -10.52 -6.49 -13.64
C PRO A 398 -10.31 -7.49 -14.77
N SER A 399 -10.34 -6.99 -15.99
CA SER A 399 -9.98 -7.72 -17.21
C SER A 399 -8.92 -6.92 -17.95
N GLY A 400 -7.99 -7.59 -18.61
CA GLY A 400 -6.97 -6.93 -19.41
C GLY A 400 -5.57 -7.47 -19.22
N TYR A 401 -4.66 -6.96 -20.04
CA TYR A 401 -3.23 -7.29 -19.97
C TYR A 401 -2.43 -6.10 -19.42
N GLU A 402 -1.33 -6.39 -18.75
CA GLU A 402 -0.40 -5.42 -18.17
C GLU A 402 1.05 -5.75 -18.55
N THR A 403 1.92 -4.74 -18.51
CA THR A 403 3.36 -4.94 -18.73
C THR A 403 4.12 -4.19 -17.67
N HIS A 404 5.00 -4.90 -16.97
CA HIS A 404 5.69 -4.38 -15.81
C HIS A 404 7.19 -4.31 -16.06
N TYR A 405 7.81 -3.26 -15.54
CA TYR A 405 9.25 -3.07 -15.58
C TYR A 405 9.72 -2.45 -14.25
N SER A 406 10.97 -2.69 -13.85
CA SER A 406 11.52 -2.10 -12.61
C SER A 406 12.53 -0.99 -12.87
N ARG A 407 13.30 -1.14 -13.95
CA ARG A 407 14.50 -0.37 -14.28
C ARG A 407 14.24 0.54 -15.48
N GLU A 408 14.64 1.81 -15.41
CA GLU A 408 14.29 2.82 -16.43
C GLU A 408 14.76 2.42 -17.83
N GLU A 409 15.92 1.80 -17.93
CA GLU A 409 16.46 1.25 -19.17
C GLU A 409 15.59 0.16 -19.81
N SER A 410 14.65 -0.42 -19.05
CA SER A 410 13.69 -1.41 -19.54
C SER A 410 12.40 -0.78 -20.09
N LEU A 411 12.21 0.54 -19.99
CA LEU A 411 10.98 1.20 -20.45
C LEU A 411 10.76 1.00 -21.96
N ALA A 412 11.81 1.15 -22.78
CA ALA A 412 11.70 0.93 -24.22
C ALA A 412 11.30 -0.53 -24.57
N LEU A 413 11.78 -1.49 -23.78
CA LEU A 413 11.39 -2.90 -23.90
C LEU A 413 9.92 -3.09 -23.51
N ALA A 414 9.50 -2.48 -22.40
CA ALA A 414 8.13 -2.52 -21.92
C ALA A 414 7.15 -1.92 -22.94
N GLU A 415 7.46 -0.77 -23.52
CA GLU A 415 6.64 -0.13 -24.57
C GLU A 415 6.51 -1.02 -25.82
N THR A 416 7.63 -1.65 -26.23
CA THR A 416 7.64 -2.55 -27.38
C THR A 416 6.77 -3.79 -27.11
N MET A 417 6.98 -4.46 -25.98
CA MET A 417 6.21 -5.66 -25.62
C MET A 417 4.74 -5.35 -25.42
N HIS A 418 4.41 -4.25 -24.76
CA HIS A 418 3.04 -3.88 -24.45
C HIS A 418 2.21 -3.62 -25.71
N ARG A 419 2.82 -2.99 -26.73
CA ARG A 419 2.18 -2.80 -28.03
C ARG A 419 1.90 -4.13 -28.73
N HIS A 420 2.86 -5.05 -28.75
CA HIS A 420 2.67 -6.37 -29.38
C HIS A 420 1.65 -7.23 -28.63
N LEU A 421 1.63 -7.18 -27.30
CA LEU A 421 0.67 -7.92 -26.48
C LEU A 421 -0.78 -7.48 -26.72
N LEU A 422 -1.03 -6.22 -27.06
CA LEU A 422 -2.37 -5.77 -27.46
C LEU A 422 -2.92 -6.62 -28.61
N GLU A 423 -2.08 -6.88 -29.62
CA GLU A 423 -2.46 -7.66 -30.81
C GLU A 423 -2.69 -9.13 -30.47
N GLY A 424 -1.86 -9.70 -29.60
CA GLY A 424 -1.93 -11.12 -29.25
C GLY A 424 -3.09 -11.46 -28.31
N THR A 425 -3.31 -10.59 -27.32
CA THR A 425 -4.33 -10.80 -26.27
C THR A 425 -5.72 -10.37 -26.75
N GLY A 426 -5.83 -9.21 -27.42
CA GLY A 426 -7.11 -8.57 -27.71
C GLY A 426 -7.91 -8.18 -26.45
N LEU A 427 -7.27 -8.19 -25.28
CA LEU A 427 -7.89 -7.85 -24.00
C LEU A 427 -7.76 -6.35 -23.71
N PRO A 428 -8.54 -5.80 -22.75
CA PRO A 428 -8.41 -4.39 -22.37
C PRO A 428 -6.98 -3.99 -21.98
N ASP A 429 -6.53 -2.85 -22.48
CA ASP A 429 -5.22 -2.27 -22.15
C ASP A 429 -5.25 -1.67 -20.75
N ARG A 430 -4.50 -2.30 -19.83
CA ARG A 430 -4.33 -1.85 -18.43
C ARG A 430 -2.97 -1.20 -18.17
N LYS A 431 -2.32 -0.74 -19.24
CA LYS A 431 -1.13 0.10 -19.27
C LYS A 431 0.16 -0.59 -18.83
N ILE A 432 1.25 0.10 -19.11
CA ILE A 432 2.59 -0.23 -18.64
C ILE A 432 2.73 0.30 -17.22
N ARG A 433 3.34 -0.48 -16.32
CA ARG A 433 3.49 -0.11 -14.92
C ARG A 433 4.93 -0.29 -14.46
N LYS A 434 5.46 0.72 -13.77
CA LYS A 434 6.74 0.59 -13.08
C LYS A 434 6.51 -0.06 -11.72
N GLN A 435 7.13 -1.20 -11.47
CA GLN A 435 6.93 -1.98 -10.23
C GLN A 435 8.25 -2.64 -9.80
N SER A 436 8.46 -2.75 -8.49
CA SER A 436 9.66 -3.38 -7.91
C SER A 436 9.57 -4.92 -7.87
N LEU A 437 9.33 -5.55 -9.01
CA LEU A 437 9.28 -7.01 -9.10
C LEU A 437 10.69 -7.58 -9.00
N TYR A 438 10.90 -8.58 -8.16
CA TYR A 438 12.24 -9.12 -7.89
C TYR A 438 12.96 -9.53 -9.20
N VAL A 439 12.29 -10.29 -10.06
CA VAL A 439 12.91 -10.86 -11.28
C VAL A 439 13.27 -9.81 -12.32
N THR A 440 12.60 -8.64 -12.36
CA THR A 440 12.96 -7.54 -13.28
C THR A 440 13.88 -6.51 -12.63
N ARG A 441 13.92 -6.45 -11.29
CA ARG A 441 14.79 -5.55 -10.53
C ARG A 441 16.20 -6.09 -10.36
N GLU A 442 16.33 -7.39 -10.06
CA GLU A 442 17.62 -8.03 -9.75
C GLU A 442 18.35 -8.55 -11.00
N THR A 443 17.75 -8.42 -12.18
CA THR A 443 18.41 -8.68 -13.46
C THR A 443 19.19 -7.47 -13.96
N THR A 444 20.32 -7.70 -14.62
CA THR A 444 21.25 -6.64 -15.08
C THR A 444 21.00 -6.15 -16.52
N MET A 445 20.21 -6.88 -17.30
CA MET A 445 19.80 -6.53 -18.68
C MET A 445 18.36 -6.00 -18.74
N PRO A 446 17.91 -5.36 -19.83
CA PRO A 446 16.51 -4.95 -19.96
C PRO A 446 15.54 -6.11 -19.69
N ALA A 447 14.57 -5.87 -18.79
CA ALA A 447 13.72 -6.90 -18.24
C ALA A 447 12.28 -6.44 -18.06
N VAL A 448 11.33 -7.31 -18.44
CA VAL A 448 9.89 -7.08 -18.26
C VAL A 448 9.18 -8.31 -17.70
N LEU A 449 8.07 -8.08 -17.00
CA LEU A 449 7.10 -9.10 -16.62
C LEU A 449 5.79 -8.81 -17.36
N LEU A 450 5.26 -9.82 -18.05
CA LEU A 450 4.10 -9.73 -18.91
C LEU A 450 2.92 -10.40 -18.23
N GLU A 451 1.86 -9.63 -17.97
CA GLU A 451 0.60 -10.14 -17.45
C GLU A 451 -0.39 -10.26 -18.60
N ALA A 452 -0.61 -11.49 -19.09
CA ALA A 452 -1.32 -11.71 -20.35
C ALA A 452 -2.87 -11.65 -20.24
N GLY A 453 -3.42 -11.49 -19.03
CA GLY A 453 -4.85 -11.52 -18.74
C GLY A 453 -5.12 -11.81 -17.26
N TYR A 454 -6.36 -11.66 -16.78
CA TYR A 454 -6.72 -11.99 -15.39
C TYR A 454 -7.37 -13.37 -15.25
N LEU A 455 -6.70 -14.30 -14.58
CA LEU A 455 -7.22 -15.63 -14.21
C LEU A 455 -8.42 -15.57 -13.26
N SER A 456 -8.54 -14.48 -12.49
CA SER A 456 -9.70 -14.20 -11.64
C SER A 456 -10.91 -13.64 -12.43
N ASN A 457 -10.74 -13.28 -13.69
CA ASN A 457 -11.82 -12.80 -14.56
C ASN A 457 -12.32 -13.91 -15.49
N ALA A 458 -13.61 -14.23 -15.41
CA ALA A 458 -14.19 -15.31 -16.19
C ALA A 458 -14.13 -15.13 -17.71
N LYS A 459 -14.05 -13.90 -18.22
CA LYS A 459 -13.93 -13.65 -19.66
C LYS A 459 -12.50 -13.84 -20.14
N ASP A 460 -11.53 -13.32 -19.39
CA ASP A 460 -10.10 -13.48 -19.67
C ASP A 460 -9.71 -14.97 -19.53
N GLU A 461 -10.05 -15.60 -18.40
CA GLU A 461 -9.74 -17.02 -18.14
C GLU A 461 -10.26 -17.95 -19.24
N ALA A 462 -11.47 -17.70 -19.74
CA ALA A 462 -12.09 -18.52 -20.78
C ALA A 462 -11.26 -18.56 -22.08
N VAL A 463 -10.54 -17.48 -22.40
CA VAL A 463 -9.66 -17.44 -23.57
C VAL A 463 -8.22 -17.82 -23.24
N MET A 464 -7.69 -17.48 -22.05
CA MET A 464 -6.30 -17.72 -21.65
C MET A 464 -5.84 -19.18 -21.76
N PHE A 465 -6.75 -20.14 -21.53
CA PHE A 465 -6.44 -21.57 -21.63
C PHE A 465 -6.75 -22.19 -23.00
N THR A 466 -7.08 -21.38 -24.00
CA THR A 466 -7.25 -21.87 -25.38
C THR A 466 -5.91 -21.90 -26.10
N GLU A 467 -5.70 -22.93 -26.93
CA GLU A 467 -4.51 -23.05 -27.77
C GLU A 467 -4.32 -21.82 -28.67
N GLU A 468 -5.41 -21.29 -29.22
CA GLU A 468 -5.39 -20.13 -30.12
C GLU A 468 -4.88 -18.87 -29.41
N PHE A 469 -5.41 -18.55 -28.21
CA PHE A 469 -4.97 -17.40 -27.44
C PHE A 469 -3.49 -17.51 -27.05
N GLN A 470 -3.08 -18.66 -26.49
CA GLN A 470 -1.70 -18.88 -26.07
C GLN A 470 -0.72 -18.79 -27.25
N GLN A 471 -1.13 -19.28 -28.43
CA GLN A 471 -0.33 -19.17 -29.64
C GLN A 471 -0.18 -17.73 -30.11
N ARG A 472 -1.26 -16.92 -30.09
CA ARG A 472 -1.19 -15.49 -30.44
C ARG A 472 -0.32 -14.70 -29.46
N VAL A 473 -0.49 -14.92 -28.15
CA VAL A 473 0.36 -14.28 -27.13
C VAL A 473 1.83 -14.64 -27.35
N ALA A 474 2.14 -15.91 -27.60
CA ALA A 474 3.51 -16.34 -27.88
C ALA A 474 4.07 -15.68 -29.15
N GLN A 475 3.29 -15.58 -30.23
CA GLN A 475 3.68 -14.88 -31.46
C GLN A 475 3.96 -13.39 -31.22
N SER A 476 3.10 -12.71 -30.45
CA SER A 476 3.31 -11.31 -30.07
C SER A 476 4.58 -11.11 -29.24
N ILE A 477 4.86 -12.00 -28.28
CA ILE A 477 6.11 -11.94 -27.49
C ILE A 477 7.32 -12.10 -28.42
N VAL A 478 7.30 -13.07 -29.35
CA VAL A 478 8.39 -13.25 -30.32
C VAL A 478 8.56 -12.01 -31.21
N ALA A 479 7.47 -11.47 -31.76
CA ALA A 479 7.53 -10.27 -32.58
C ALA A 479 8.09 -9.05 -31.81
N GLY A 480 7.72 -8.89 -30.54
CA GLY A 480 8.27 -7.85 -29.67
C GLY A 480 9.75 -8.04 -29.38
N ILE A 481 10.21 -9.28 -29.17
CA ILE A 481 11.62 -9.60 -28.96
C ILE A 481 12.43 -9.28 -30.22
N GLU A 482 11.95 -9.74 -31.38
CA GLU A 482 12.62 -9.52 -32.65
C GLU A 482 12.66 -8.03 -33.03
N GLU A 483 11.58 -7.29 -32.80
CA GLU A 483 11.57 -5.84 -33.04
C GLU A 483 12.56 -5.12 -32.12
N TYR A 484 12.51 -5.37 -30.82
CA TYR A 484 13.38 -4.70 -29.85
C TYR A 484 14.87 -4.98 -30.13
N LEU A 485 15.20 -6.19 -30.55
CA LEU A 485 16.56 -6.60 -30.88
C LEU A 485 17.00 -6.21 -32.30
N GLY A 486 16.10 -5.66 -33.13
CA GLY A 486 16.37 -5.32 -34.53
C GLY A 486 16.60 -6.55 -35.42
N LEU A 487 15.95 -7.66 -35.10
CA LEU A 487 16.05 -8.95 -35.79
C LEU A 487 14.91 -9.20 -36.77
N THR A 488 13.98 -8.25 -36.94
CA THR A 488 12.97 -8.32 -37.98
C THR A 488 13.64 -8.33 -39.35
N GLU A 489 13.23 -9.25 -40.23
CA GLU A 489 13.69 -9.22 -41.62
C GLU A 489 13.29 -7.86 -42.22
N LYS A 490 14.28 -7.09 -42.69
CA LYS A 490 13.99 -5.94 -43.54
C LYS A 490 13.19 -6.47 -44.74
N ALA A 491 11.93 -6.06 -44.86
CA ALA A 491 11.19 -6.26 -46.09
C ALA A 491 12.02 -5.67 -47.24
N LEU A 492 12.53 -6.56 -48.10
CA LEU A 492 13.32 -6.22 -49.29
C LEU A 492 12.45 -5.62 -50.40
#